data_AF-A0A9X1YUU2-F1
#
_entry.id   AF-A0A9X1YUU2-F1
#
_cell.length_a   1.000
_cell.length_b   1.000
_cell.length_c   1.000
_cell.angle_alpha   90.00
_cell.angle_beta   90.00
_cell.angle_gamma   90.00
#
_symmetry.space_group_name_H-M   'P 1'
#
loop_
_entity.id
_entity.type
_entity.pdbx_description
1 polymer ?
#
loop_
_entity_poly.entity_id
_entity_poly.type
_entity_poly.pdbx_seq_one_letter_code
_entity_poly.pdbx_strand_id
1 'polypeptide(L)'
;MGFLRLAALMWLWVVMCPAQALPSEAAPGDAESLRVVLSWATANQDLDAHLMYPGHHLYFASPQAPDAQWQGDSQSASETLRVAPLRAGESYLYAVHDFTHSSNLSSYQLARSQAKVEVYRGTALLRSYSVPQNREGNLWTVFRLTGSGELQDINGFSSVAVEPEAVFDELTPLLDDQVAVESLVKSAAPVLNAKTLNQQGEAAYRAGTFSTAMQLYRQAIELDEHYAQAYSNLALAAHKDGRIGDALEADRQAIALAHGPSAASVRASAYYDMGRIYEEAGQWSKALEQYQRAREQKLNPVYDNAIERMKNR
;
A
#
# COMPACT_ATOMS: atom_id res chain seq x y z
N MET A 1 49.48 -0.93 43.71
CA MET A 1 48.49 0.06 43.21
C MET A 1 48.74 0.20 41.72
N GLY A 2 47.86 -0.07 40.77
CA GLY A 2 46.48 -0.50 40.67
C GLY A 2 46.25 -0.70 39.16
N PHE A 3 45.44 -1.69 38.82
CA PHE A 3 45.13 -2.16 37.46
C PHE A 3 44.71 -1.05 36.47
N LEU A 4 44.98 -1.24 35.17
CA LEU A 4 43.93 -1.23 34.12
C LEU A 4 44.49 -1.64 32.74
N ARG A 5 44.22 -2.90 32.37
CA ARG A 5 43.95 -3.28 30.98
C ARG A 5 42.61 -2.65 30.59
N LEU A 6 42.48 -2.14 29.37
CA LEU A 6 41.31 -2.42 28.52
C LEU A 6 41.53 -1.84 27.12
N ALA A 7 41.68 -2.76 26.16
CA ALA A 7 41.32 -2.53 24.78
C ALA A 7 39.79 -2.34 24.73
N ALA A 8 39.32 -1.28 24.08
CA ALA A 8 37.94 -1.15 23.69
C ALA A 8 37.89 -1.10 22.16
N LEU A 9 37.44 -2.22 21.58
CA LEU A 9 37.04 -2.30 20.19
C LEU A 9 35.93 -1.28 19.92
N MET A 10 36.12 -0.58 18.82
CA MET A 10 35.15 0.23 18.11
C MET A 10 33.95 -0.64 17.73
N TRP A 11 32.84 -0.51 18.46
CA TRP A 11 31.52 -0.91 17.97
C TRP A 11 30.74 0.37 17.70
N LEU A 12 30.47 0.62 16.42
CA LEU A 12 29.49 1.58 15.94
C LEU A 12 28.17 1.32 16.67
N TRP A 13 27.83 2.18 17.63
CA TRP A 13 26.42 2.37 17.97
C TRP A 13 25.88 3.34 16.93
N VAL A 14 25.01 2.82 16.07
CA VAL A 14 24.00 3.60 15.37
C VAL A 14 23.42 4.56 16.40
N VAL A 15 23.54 5.85 16.14
CA VAL A 15 22.80 6.87 16.88
C VAL A 15 21.33 6.61 16.57
N MET A 16 20.70 5.75 17.37
CA MET A 16 19.28 5.86 17.59
C MET A 16 19.09 7.23 18.22
N CYS A 17 18.64 8.18 17.42
CA CYS A 17 18.12 9.43 17.92
C CYS A 17 17.08 9.04 18.98
N PRO A 18 17.20 9.49 20.24
CA PRO A 18 16.27 9.10 21.27
C PRO A 18 14.89 9.51 20.77
N ALA A 19 13.94 8.56 20.82
CA ALA A 19 12.53 8.83 20.68
C ALA A 19 12.24 10.19 21.31
N GLN A 20 11.93 11.20 20.48
CA GLN A 20 11.23 12.35 20.98
C GLN A 20 9.92 11.77 21.45
N ALA A 21 9.82 11.57 22.76
CA ALA A 21 8.59 11.15 23.40
C ALA A 21 7.47 12.00 22.81
N LEU A 22 6.39 11.34 22.38
CA LEU A 22 5.10 11.97 22.13
C LEU A 22 4.93 13.05 23.21
N PRO A 23 4.63 14.32 22.89
CA PRO A 23 4.25 15.26 23.94
C PRO A 23 2.94 14.73 24.53
N SER A 24 3.10 13.96 25.60
CA SER A 24 2.05 13.54 26.53
C SER A 24 1.51 14.73 27.33
N GLU A 25 2.04 15.93 27.12
CA GLU A 25 1.62 17.12 27.84
C GLU A 25 0.71 17.97 26.98
N ALA A 26 -0.55 18.00 27.40
CA ALA A 26 -1.46 19.09 27.08
C ALA A 26 -0.74 20.43 27.33
N ALA A 27 -0.75 21.33 26.35
CA ALA A 27 -0.33 22.70 26.58
C ALA A 27 -1.40 23.41 27.44
N PRO A 28 -1.04 24.32 28.35
CA PRO A 28 -2.01 25.05 29.16
C PRO A 28 -2.95 25.87 28.26
N GLY A 29 -4.26 25.57 28.31
CA GLY A 29 -5.30 26.11 27.40
C GLY A 29 -6.14 25.05 26.66
N ASP A 30 -5.85 23.76 26.89
CA ASP A 30 -6.21 22.65 25.99
C ASP A 30 -7.58 21.98 26.09
N ALA A 31 -8.47 22.41 26.99
CA ALA A 31 -9.75 21.72 27.18
C ALA A 31 -10.61 21.66 25.89
N GLU A 32 -10.46 22.65 25.02
CA GLU A 32 -11.20 22.80 23.75
C GLU A 32 -10.35 22.46 22.50
N SER A 33 -9.10 22.03 22.68
CA SER A 33 -8.23 21.66 21.55
C SER A 33 -8.59 20.28 21.00
N LEU A 34 -8.55 20.12 19.68
CA LEU A 34 -8.66 18.84 19.00
C LEU A 34 -7.26 18.34 18.67
N ARG A 35 -6.92 17.13 19.11
CA ARG A 35 -5.68 16.45 18.74
C ARG A 35 -6.00 15.15 18.04
N VAL A 36 -5.43 14.94 16.86
CA VAL A 36 -5.57 13.73 16.07
C VAL A 36 -4.20 13.09 15.90
N VAL A 37 -4.06 11.84 16.30
CA VAL A 37 -2.81 11.08 16.22
C VAL A 37 -3.00 9.97 15.20
N LEU A 38 -2.21 9.99 14.14
CA LEU A 38 -2.09 8.93 13.15
C LEU A 38 -0.83 8.12 13.45
N SER A 39 -0.94 6.80 13.41
CA SER A 39 0.18 5.86 13.53
C SER A 39 -0.01 4.68 12.60
N TRP A 40 1.07 4.09 12.09
CA TRP A 40 1.03 2.89 11.25
C TRP A 40 2.26 2.01 11.50
N ALA A 41 2.23 0.74 11.07
CA ALA A 41 3.29 -0.23 11.40
C ALA A 41 4.26 -0.50 10.25
N THR A 42 3.92 -0.08 9.03
CA THR A 42 4.66 -0.38 7.80
C THR A 42 5.77 0.65 7.56
N ALA A 43 7.02 0.27 7.82
CA ALA A 43 8.18 1.17 7.78
C ALA A 43 8.53 1.77 6.40
N ASN A 44 7.93 1.26 5.31
CA ASN A 44 8.15 1.75 3.93
C ASN A 44 6.91 2.46 3.37
N GLN A 45 5.96 2.84 4.22
CA GLN A 45 4.74 3.52 3.80
C GLN A 45 4.74 4.93 4.38
N ASP A 46 4.48 5.89 3.52
CA ASP A 46 4.31 7.31 3.82
C ASP A 46 2.82 7.61 3.77
N LEU A 47 2.23 7.77 4.96
CA LEU A 47 0.82 8.08 5.12
C LEU A 47 0.69 9.54 5.53
N ASP A 48 0.00 10.31 4.70
CA ASP A 48 -0.25 11.72 4.92
C ASP A 48 -1.58 11.93 5.66
N ALA A 49 -1.52 12.63 6.78
CA ALA A 49 -2.70 13.19 7.42
C ALA A 49 -3.21 14.42 6.66
N HIS A 50 -4.50 14.41 6.34
CA HIS A 50 -5.22 15.54 5.79
C HIS A 50 -6.31 16.00 6.76
N LEU A 51 -6.26 17.27 7.14
CA LEU A 51 -7.35 17.93 7.84
C LEU A 51 -7.92 19.05 6.96
N MET A 52 -9.25 19.06 6.82
CA MET A 52 -9.96 20.10 6.10
C MET A 52 -10.97 20.81 6.99
N TYR A 53 -11.13 22.10 6.74
CA TYR A 53 -12.17 22.95 7.30
C TYR A 53 -12.38 24.15 6.35
N PRO A 54 -13.43 24.97 6.49
CA PRO A 54 -13.79 25.97 5.49
C PRO A 54 -12.61 26.87 5.04
N GLY A 55 -12.22 26.74 3.77
CA GLY A 55 -11.14 27.52 3.15
C GLY A 55 -9.71 27.06 3.46
N HIS A 56 -9.53 25.91 4.12
CA HIS A 56 -8.23 25.44 4.56
C HIS A 56 -8.05 23.92 4.39
N HIS A 57 -6.85 23.52 3.96
CA HIS A 57 -6.42 22.13 3.84
C HIS A 57 -5.01 21.99 4.42
N LEU A 58 -4.92 21.24 5.50
CA LEU A 58 -3.68 21.04 6.25
C LEU A 58 -3.17 19.65 5.95
N TYR A 59 -1.92 19.60 5.49
CA TYR A 59 -1.20 18.39 5.14
C TYR A 59 0.30 18.69 5.14
N PHE A 60 1.15 17.69 4.92
CA PHE A 60 2.61 17.83 5.02
C PHE A 60 3.18 19.07 4.28
N ALA A 61 2.78 19.32 3.02
CA ALA A 61 3.34 20.44 2.25
C ALA A 61 2.71 21.81 2.58
N SER A 62 1.57 21.83 3.28
CA SER A 62 0.93 23.04 3.81
C SER A 62 0.57 22.86 5.29
N PRO A 63 1.57 22.74 6.18
CA PRO A 63 1.37 22.33 7.58
C PRO A 63 0.89 23.48 8.47
N GLN A 64 0.77 24.68 7.92
CA GLN A 64 0.47 25.91 8.65
C GLN A 64 -0.90 26.43 8.26
N ALA A 65 -1.77 26.55 9.26
CA ALA A 65 -2.94 27.38 9.19
C ALA A 65 -3.04 28.21 10.48
N PRO A 66 -3.76 29.34 10.50
CA PRO A 66 -3.71 30.30 11.60
C PRO A 66 -3.95 29.71 13.00
N ASP A 67 -4.72 28.61 13.08
CA ASP A 67 -5.19 27.98 14.31
C ASP A 67 -4.77 26.51 14.43
N ALA A 68 -3.72 26.08 13.73
CA ALA A 68 -3.31 24.68 13.70
C ALA A 68 -1.79 24.51 13.73
N GLN A 69 -1.36 23.46 14.41
CA GLN A 69 0.03 23.05 14.54
C GLN A 69 0.16 21.59 14.10
N TRP A 70 0.99 21.37 13.09
CA TRP A 70 1.36 20.04 12.62
C TRP A 70 2.68 19.61 13.25
N GLN A 71 2.75 18.37 13.73
CA GLN A 71 3.97 17.73 14.21
C GLN A 71 4.07 16.33 13.60
N GLY A 72 4.91 16.20 12.57
CA GLY A 72 5.29 14.93 11.97
C GLY A 72 6.70 15.00 11.40
N ASP A 73 7.26 13.85 11.07
CA ASP A 73 8.50 13.70 10.31
C ASP A 73 8.23 12.68 9.20
N SER A 74 8.64 12.97 7.97
CA SER A 74 8.42 12.13 6.78
C SER A 74 9.14 10.77 6.84
N GLN A 75 9.89 10.51 7.91
CA GLN A 75 10.56 9.24 8.20
C GLN A 75 10.00 8.52 9.44
N SER A 76 8.96 9.06 10.08
CA SER A 76 8.40 8.50 11.32
C SER A 76 7.10 7.74 11.04
N ALA A 77 6.90 6.61 11.72
CA ALA A 77 5.71 5.75 11.60
C ALA A 77 4.45 6.35 12.28
N SER A 78 4.41 7.67 12.43
CA SER A 78 3.33 8.40 13.10
C SER A 78 3.32 9.88 12.71
N GLU A 79 2.13 10.44 12.47
CA GLU A 79 1.91 11.88 12.34
C GLU A 79 0.97 12.37 13.44
N THR A 80 1.27 13.52 14.04
CA THR A 80 0.38 14.15 15.03
C THR A 80 -0.08 15.51 14.52
N LEU A 81 -1.40 15.66 14.40
CA LEU A 81 -2.03 16.91 14.02
C LEU A 81 -2.77 17.51 15.23
N ARG A 82 -2.59 18.81 15.44
CA ARG A 82 -3.27 19.56 16.50
C ARG A 82 -3.95 20.80 15.92
N VAL A 83 -5.22 20.97 16.26
CA VAL A 83 -6.01 22.17 15.94
C VAL A 83 -6.37 22.85 17.24
N ALA A 84 -6.00 24.12 17.38
CA ALA A 84 -6.28 24.89 18.57
C ALA A 84 -6.41 26.39 18.29
N PRO A 85 -7.54 27.03 18.64
CA PRO A 85 -8.84 26.43 19.01
C PRO A 85 -9.70 26.07 17.78
N LEU A 86 -10.66 25.14 17.96
CA LEU A 86 -11.70 24.91 16.96
C LEU A 86 -12.55 26.18 16.78
N ARG A 87 -12.88 26.51 15.55
CA ARG A 87 -13.74 27.64 15.18
C ARG A 87 -15.19 27.24 15.36
N ALA A 88 -15.94 28.05 16.10
CA ALA A 88 -17.34 27.77 16.43
C ALA A 88 -18.20 27.72 15.16
N GLY A 89 -18.99 26.64 15.01
CA GLY A 89 -19.87 26.46 13.86
C GLY A 89 -19.18 25.96 12.58
N GLU A 90 -17.86 25.74 12.60
CA GLU A 90 -17.14 25.16 11.48
C GLU A 90 -17.00 23.64 11.60
N SER A 91 -17.12 22.97 10.46
CA SER A 91 -16.91 21.52 10.36
C SER A 91 -15.48 21.20 10.00
N TYR A 92 -14.99 20.09 10.55
CA TYR A 92 -13.65 19.57 10.33
C TYR A 92 -13.73 18.15 9.79
N LEU A 93 -12.95 17.85 8.77
CA LEU A 93 -12.87 16.52 8.16
C LEU A 93 -11.44 16.01 8.23
N TYR A 94 -11.28 14.76 8.65
CA TYR A 94 -9.97 14.13 8.73
C TYR A 94 -9.90 12.90 7.82
N ALA A 95 -8.83 12.84 7.04
CA ALA A 95 -8.54 11.74 6.14
C ALA A 95 -7.05 11.35 6.18
N VAL A 96 -6.76 10.13 5.76
CA VAL A 96 -5.40 9.58 5.64
C VAL A 96 -5.19 9.15 4.21
N HIS A 97 -4.12 9.61 3.58
CA HIS A 97 -3.78 9.30 2.20
C HIS A 97 -2.49 8.48 2.12
N ASP A 98 -2.47 7.42 1.30
CA ASP A 98 -1.25 6.68 0.99
C ASP A 98 -0.48 7.40 -0.12
N PHE A 99 0.48 8.23 0.29
CA PHE A 99 1.30 9.00 -0.66
C PHE A 99 2.28 8.11 -1.42
N THR A 100 2.85 7.10 -0.74
CA THR A 100 3.80 6.14 -1.34
C THR A 100 3.20 5.45 -2.56
N HIS A 101 1.92 5.08 -2.50
CA HIS A 101 1.22 4.40 -3.57
C HIS A 101 0.17 5.27 -4.26
N SER A 102 0.32 6.61 -4.17
CA SER A 102 -0.64 7.58 -4.73
C SER A 102 -0.93 7.39 -6.23
N SER A 103 0.04 6.88 -7.00
CA SER A 103 -0.17 6.58 -8.43
C SER A 103 -0.98 5.30 -8.71
N ASN A 104 -1.19 4.45 -7.70
CA ASN A 104 -1.96 3.21 -7.81
C ASN A 104 -3.33 3.37 -7.15
N LEU A 105 -4.29 3.89 -7.92
CA LEU A 105 -5.68 4.11 -7.50
C LEU A 105 -6.40 2.84 -7.05
N SER A 106 -5.85 1.68 -7.37
CA SER A 106 -6.44 0.38 -7.08
C SER A 106 -5.63 -0.42 -6.05
N SER A 107 -4.83 0.28 -5.24
CA SER A 107 -3.97 -0.36 -4.26
C SER A 107 -4.74 -0.80 -3.02
N TYR A 108 -4.24 -1.86 -2.37
CA TYR A 108 -4.68 -2.32 -1.06
C TYR A 108 -3.68 -1.95 0.05
N GLN A 109 -2.63 -1.19 -0.28
CA GLN A 109 -1.54 -0.87 0.66
C GLN A 109 -2.02 -0.01 1.83
N LEU A 110 -2.89 0.98 1.62
CA LEU A 110 -3.48 1.76 2.71
C LEU A 110 -4.22 0.85 3.71
N ALA A 111 -5.01 -0.09 3.22
CA ALA A 111 -5.71 -1.06 4.07
C ALA A 111 -4.74 -1.96 4.85
N ARG A 112 -3.56 -2.28 4.30
CA ARG A 112 -2.53 -3.11 4.94
C ARG A 112 -1.58 -2.35 5.85
N SER A 113 -1.66 -1.02 5.90
CA SER A 113 -0.77 -0.17 6.71
C SER A 113 -0.84 -0.41 8.22
N GLN A 114 -1.92 -1.05 8.69
CA GLN A 114 -2.29 -1.12 10.10
C GLN A 114 -2.47 0.27 10.72
N ALA A 115 -2.81 1.27 9.90
CA ALA A 115 -3.02 2.63 10.37
C ALA A 115 -4.10 2.71 11.45
N LYS A 116 -3.82 3.52 12.46
CA LYS A 116 -4.70 3.81 13.59
C LYS A 116 -4.79 5.33 13.77
N VAL A 117 -6.01 5.82 13.92
CA VAL A 117 -6.31 7.24 14.17
C VAL A 117 -6.97 7.37 15.53
N GLU A 118 -6.35 8.17 16.41
CA GLU A 118 -6.85 8.45 17.75
C GLU A 118 -7.20 9.93 17.89
N VAL A 119 -8.45 10.21 18.27
CA VAL A 119 -9.00 11.57 18.35
C VAL A 119 -9.19 11.94 19.81
N TYR A 120 -8.59 13.05 20.23
CA TYR A 120 -8.64 13.57 21.59
C TYR A 120 -9.26 14.97 21.63
N ARG A 121 -9.97 15.26 22.73
CA ARG A 121 -10.30 16.62 23.15
C ARG A 121 -9.69 16.88 24.52
N GLY A 122 -8.76 17.83 24.59
CA GLY A 122 -7.85 17.93 25.73
C GLY A 122 -7.11 16.60 25.98
N THR A 123 -7.28 16.03 27.16
CA THR A 123 -6.68 14.72 27.52
C THR A 123 -7.60 13.53 27.30
N ALA A 124 -8.87 13.74 26.95
CA ALA A 124 -9.86 12.67 26.79
C ALA A 124 -9.82 12.08 25.38
N LEU A 125 -9.65 10.76 25.27
CA LEU A 125 -9.81 10.02 24.01
C LEU A 125 -11.31 9.96 23.66
N LEU A 126 -11.70 10.54 22.54
CA LEU A 126 -13.07 10.55 22.03
C LEU A 126 -13.38 9.33 21.17
N ARG A 127 -12.45 8.98 20.27
CA ARG A 127 -12.58 7.87 19.31
C ARG A 127 -11.22 7.30 18.94
N SER A 128 -11.23 6.01 18.60
CA SER A 128 -10.10 5.29 18.02
C SER A 128 -10.61 4.55 16.79
N TYR A 129 -9.96 4.75 15.65
CA TYR A 129 -10.26 4.08 14.39
C TYR A 129 -9.09 3.21 13.98
N SER A 130 -9.39 2.04 13.44
CA SER A 130 -8.40 1.18 12.77
C SER A 130 -8.75 1.13 11.29
N VAL A 131 -7.73 1.22 10.44
CA VAL A 131 -7.93 1.22 9.00
C VAL A 131 -8.69 -0.04 8.57
N PRO A 132 -9.82 0.12 7.85
CA PRO A 132 -10.54 -0.99 7.23
C PRO A 132 -9.63 -1.90 6.41
N GLN A 133 -9.66 -3.21 6.73
CA GLN A 133 -8.88 -4.22 6.01
C GLN A 133 -9.58 -4.62 4.70
N ASN A 134 -8.80 -5.13 3.74
CA ASN A 134 -9.28 -5.62 2.44
C ASN A 134 -10.09 -4.57 1.66
N ARG A 135 -9.66 -3.31 1.70
CA ARG A 135 -10.25 -2.23 0.92
C ARG A 135 -9.28 -1.78 -0.15
N GLU A 136 -9.83 -1.65 -1.35
CA GLU A 136 -9.17 -0.97 -2.46
C GLU A 136 -9.30 0.54 -2.27
N GLY A 137 -8.22 1.26 -2.55
CA GLY A 137 -8.17 2.72 -2.50
C GLY A 137 -6.96 3.23 -1.73
N ASN A 138 -6.62 4.48 -2.01
CA ASN A 138 -5.48 5.18 -1.41
C ASN A 138 -5.88 6.34 -0.51
N LEU A 139 -7.19 6.62 -0.33
CA LEU A 139 -7.69 7.62 0.60
C LEU A 139 -8.69 7.01 1.58
N TRP A 140 -8.43 7.19 2.87
CA TRP A 140 -9.28 6.77 3.97
C TRP A 140 -9.87 8.00 4.67
N THR A 141 -11.16 8.27 4.42
CA THR A 141 -11.91 9.33 5.10
C THR A 141 -12.41 8.80 6.44
N VAL A 142 -11.85 9.33 7.54
CA VAL A 142 -11.98 8.73 8.87
C VAL A 142 -13.24 9.22 9.58
N PHE A 143 -13.34 10.53 9.78
CA PHE A 143 -14.41 11.15 10.54
C PHE A 143 -14.68 12.59 10.06
N ARG A 144 -15.87 13.09 10.41
CA ARG A 144 -16.21 14.51 10.38
C ARG A 144 -16.60 14.97 11.78
N LEU A 145 -16.07 16.10 12.22
CA LEU A 145 -16.57 16.86 13.37
C LEU A 145 -17.45 17.98 12.81
N THR A 146 -18.75 17.95 13.10
CA THR A 146 -19.70 18.93 12.58
C THR A 146 -19.56 20.29 13.27
N GLY A 147 -20.16 21.34 12.70
CA GLY A 147 -20.21 22.66 13.33
C GLY A 147 -20.95 22.68 14.68
N SER A 148 -21.79 21.67 14.95
CA SER A 148 -22.43 21.46 16.26
C SER A 148 -21.53 20.76 17.28
N GLY A 149 -20.35 20.31 16.87
CA GLY A 149 -19.39 19.58 17.71
C GLY A 149 -19.65 18.08 17.81
N GLU A 150 -20.54 17.54 16.99
CA GLU A 150 -20.80 16.10 16.88
C GLU A 150 -19.71 15.42 16.05
N LEU A 151 -19.19 14.29 16.54
CA LEU A 151 -18.22 13.49 15.82
C LEU A 151 -18.92 12.36 15.06
N GLN A 152 -18.91 12.43 13.74
CA GLN A 152 -19.53 11.50 12.81
C GLN A 152 -18.49 10.53 12.23
N ASP A 153 -18.77 9.23 12.39
CA ASP A 153 -17.89 8.12 12.00
C ASP A 153 -18.06 7.79 10.51
N ILE A 154 -17.12 8.17 9.64
CA ILE A 154 -17.22 7.94 8.18
C ILE A 154 -16.60 6.59 7.79
N ASN A 155 -15.33 6.39 8.13
CA ASN A 155 -14.58 5.17 7.86
C ASN A 155 -14.67 4.66 6.39
N GLY A 156 -14.66 5.60 5.44
CA GLY A 156 -14.86 5.37 4.01
C GLY A 156 -13.54 5.26 3.25
N PHE A 157 -13.54 4.51 2.14
CA PHE A 157 -12.40 4.42 1.22
C PHE A 157 -12.75 5.04 -0.13
N SER A 158 -11.81 5.77 -0.70
CA SER A 158 -11.87 6.25 -2.06
C SER A 158 -10.48 6.17 -2.72
N SER A 159 -10.45 6.46 -4.01
CA SER A 159 -9.24 6.48 -4.81
C SER A 159 -9.07 7.86 -5.41
N VAL A 160 -7.95 8.51 -5.15
CA VAL A 160 -7.65 9.87 -5.59
C VAL A 160 -6.29 9.91 -6.27
N ALA A 161 -6.19 10.69 -7.34
CA ALA A 161 -4.94 10.86 -8.09
C ALA A 161 -3.88 11.61 -7.26
N VAL A 162 -2.62 11.55 -7.73
CA VAL A 162 -1.41 12.05 -7.04
C VAL A 162 -1.46 13.54 -6.69
N GLU A 163 -2.31 14.33 -7.35
CA GLU A 163 -2.36 15.78 -7.17
C GLU A 163 -2.99 16.16 -5.81
N PRO A 164 -2.32 16.98 -4.97
CA PRO A 164 -2.89 17.42 -3.68
C PRO A 164 -4.24 18.12 -3.81
N GLU A 165 -4.47 18.82 -4.93
CA GLU A 165 -5.76 19.43 -5.28
C GLU A 165 -6.87 18.38 -5.46
N ALA A 166 -6.54 17.18 -5.94
CA ALA A 166 -7.53 16.11 -6.10
C ALA A 166 -8.05 15.59 -4.75
N VAL A 167 -7.18 15.54 -3.73
CA VAL A 167 -7.60 15.19 -2.35
C VAL A 167 -8.50 16.28 -1.80
N PHE A 168 -8.15 17.55 -2.02
CA PHE A 168 -8.99 18.67 -1.64
C PHE A 168 -10.37 18.63 -2.32
N ASP A 169 -10.42 18.39 -3.63
CA ASP A 169 -11.67 18.34 -4.40
C ASP A 169 -12.57 17.17 -4.00
N GLU A 170 -12.00 15.98 -3.75
CA GLU A 170 -12.76 14.80 -3.28
C GLU A 170 -13.38 15.04 -1.89
N LEU A 171 -12.66 15.75 -1.01
CA LEU A 171 -13.04 15.92 0.38
C LEU A 171 -13.88 17.19 0.65
N THR A 172 -13.78 18.23 -0.18
CA THR A 172 -14.50 19.52 0.01
C THR A 172 -16.01 19.34 0.16
N PRO A 173 -16.71 18.56 -0.69
CA PRO A 173 -18.16 18.35 -0.52
C PRO A 173 -18.52 17.71 0.82
N LEU A 174 -17.58 16.99 1.44
CA LEU A 174 -17.79 16.26 2.69
C LEU A 174 -17.77 17.19 3.92
N LEU A 175 -17.36 18.45 3.78
CA LEU A 175 -17.43 19.44 4.85
C LEU A 175 -18.87 19.93 5.14
N ASP A 176 -19.80 19.72 4.21
CA ASP A 176 -21.21 20.10 4.41
C ASP A 176 -21.91 19.10 5.34
N ASP A 177 -22.31 19.57 6.53
CA ASP A 177 -23.03 18.81 7.56
C ASP A 177 -24.32 18.15 7.04
N GLN A 178 -24.90 18.64 5.94
CA GLN A 178 -26.10 18.06 5.33
C GLN A 178 -25.82 16.77 4.54
N VAL A 179 -24.56 16.51 4.18
CA VAL A 179 -24.22 15.29 3.43
C VAL A 179 -24.24 14.10 4.39
N ALA A 180 -25.16 13.16 4.17
CA ALA A 180 -25.32 12.00 5.05
C ALA A 180 -24.08 11.10 4.99
N VAL A 181 -23.52 10.73 6.15
CA VAL A 181 -22.32 9.87 6.24
C VAL A 181 -22.48 8.56 5.47
N GLU A 182 -23.69 7.99 5.46
CA GLU A 182 -24.01 6.75 4.76
C GLU A 182 -23.85 6.86 3.24
N SER A 183 -24.06 8.04 2.65
CA SER A 183 -23.78 8.28 1.24
C SER A 183 -22.29 8.49 0.95
N LEU A 184 -21.48 8.73 1.99
CA LEU A 184 -20.02 8.92 1.93
C LEU A 184 -19.26 7.60 2.00
N VAL A 185 -19.88 6.57 2.59
CA VAL A 185 -19.35 5.21 2.53
C VAL A 185 -19.56 4.71 1.10
N LYS A 186 -18.60 4.99 0.20
CA LYS A 186 -18.47 4.23 -1.06
C LYS A 186 -18.46 2.76 -0.64
N SER A 187 -19.48 2.02 -1.10
CA SER A 187 -19.71 0.65 -0.66
C SER A 187 -18.40 -0.10 -0.72
N ALA A 188 -18.07 -0.86 0.33
CA ALA A 188 -16.89 -1.69 0.31
C ALA A 188 -16.96 -2.51 -0.98
N ALA A 189 -16.01 -2.27 -1.90
CA ALA A 189 -15.80 -3.16 -3.03
C ALA A 189 -15.83 -4.58 -2.45
N PRO A 190 -16.54 -5.53 -3.10
CA PRO A 190 -16.67 -6.87 -2.57
C PRO A 190 -15.28 -7.33 -2.14
N VAL A 191 -15.17 -7.91 -0.94
CA VAL A 191 -13.89 -8.41 -0.42
C VAL A 191 -13.40 -9.47 -1.41
N LEU A 192 -12.62 -9.04 -2.40
CA LEU A 192 -11.97 -9.92 -3.33
C LEU A 192 -10.82 -10.55 -2.55
N ASN A 193 -10.62 -11.85 -2.72
CA ASN A 193 -9.40 -12.48 -2.28
C ASN A 193 -8.44 -12.58 -3.46
N ALA A 194 -7.17 -12.84 -3.18
CA ALA A 194 -6.11 -12.93 -4.19
C ALA A 194 -6.47 -13.91 -5.31
N LYS A 195 -7.14 -15.04 -4.99
CA LYS A 195 -7.58 -16.03 -5.98
C LYS A 195 -8.62 -15.47 -6.95
N THR A 196 -9.62 -14.73 -6.48
CA THR A 196 -10.64 -14.14 -7.34
C THR A 196 -10.04 -13.09 -8.27
N LEU A 197 -9.16 -12.22 -7.77
CA LEU A 197 -8.43 -11.25 -8.59
C LEU A 197 -7.55 -11.94 -9.65
N ASN A 198 -6.85 -13.01 -9.28
CA ASN A 198 -6.08 -13.79 -10.24
C ASN A 198 -6.98 -14.40 -11.33
N GLN A 199 -8.15 -14.93 -10.99
CA GLN A 199 -9.09 -15.47 -11.98
C GLN A 199 -9.65 -14.38 -12.93
N GLN A 200 -9.89 -13.18 -12.43
CA GLN A 200 -10.26 -12.03 -13.26
C GLN A 200 -9.10 -11.62 -14.18
N GLY A 201 -7.87 -11.60 -13.65
CA GLY A 201 -6.65 -11.34 -14.43
C GLY A 201 -6.48 -12.35 -15.56
N GLU A 202 -6.77 -13.63 -15.31
CA GLU A 202 -6.75 -14.67 -16.34
C GLU A 202 -7.81 -14.43 -17.43
N ALA A 203 -8.99 -13.93 -17.06
CA ALA A 203 -10.02 -13.56 -18.03
C ALA A 203 -9.58 -12.36 -18.89
N ALA A 204 -8.98 -11.33 -18.28
CA ALA A 204 -8.41 -10.19 -18.99
C ALA A 204 -7.26 -10.62 -19.93
N TYR A 205 -6.36 -11.49 -19.46
CA TYR A 205 -5.29 -12.04 -20.29
C TYR A 205 -5.84 -12.78 -21.52
N ARG A 206 -6.87 -13.62 -21.35
CA ARG A 206 -7.54 -14.30 -22.47
C ARG A 206 -8.23 -13.34 -23.44
N ALA A 207 -8.68 -12.18 -22.95
CA ALA A 207 -9.24 -11.12 -23.78
C ALA A 207 -8.17 -10.26 -24.49
N GLY A 208 -6.88 -10.51 -24.23
CA GLY A 208 -5.77 -9.74 -24.81
C GLY A 208 -5.53 -8.39 -24.14
N THR A 209 -6.23 -8.07 -23.05
CA THR A 209 -6.04 -6.83 -22.29
C THR A 209 -4.93 -7.01 -21.26
N PHE A 210 -3.69 -7.14 -21.74
CA PHE A 210 -2.54 -7.49 -20.89
C PHE A 210 -2.26 -6.48 -19.78
N SER A 211 -2.43 -5.18 -20.03
CA SER A 211 -2.28 -4.14 -19.00
C SER A 211 -3.27 -4.34 -17.84
N THR A 212 -4.54 -4.60 -18.14
CA THR A 212 -5.58 -4.91 -17.14
C THR A 212 -5.28 -6.22 -16.41
N ALA A 213 -4.84 -7.26 -17.12
CA ALA A 213 -4.45 -8.53 -16.51
C ALA A 213 -3.32 -8.33 -15.48
N MET A 214 -2.27 -7.58 -15.86
CA MET A 214 -1.16 -7.25 -14.98
C MET A 214 -1.60 -6.47 -13.75
N GLN A 215 -2.53 -5.52 -13.88
CA GLN A 215 -3.10 -4.80 -12.74
C GLN A 215 -3.80 -5.75 -11.76
N LEU A 216 -4.67 -6.63 -12.27
CA LEU A 216 -5.40 -7.60 -11.44
C LEU A 216 -4.47 -8.60 -10.74
N TYR A 217 -3.40 -9.07 -11.42
CA TYR A 217 -2.40 -9.93 -10.77
C TYR A 217 -1.61 -9.19 -9.70
N ARG A 218 -1.25 -7.93 -9.91
CA ARG A 218 -0.59 -7.11 -8.88
C ARG A 218 -1.50 -6.91 -7.67
N GLN A 219 -2.79 -6.63 -7.87
CA GLN A 219 -3.75 -6.56 -6.77
C GLN A 219 -3.87 -7.90 -6.03
N ALA A 220 -3.85 -9.04 -6.75
CA ALA A 220 -3.82 -10.35 -6.12
C ALA A 220 -2.57 -10.55 -5.23
N ILE A 221 -1.41 -10.10 -5.71
CA ILE A 221 -0.14 -10.12 -4.96
C ILE A 221 -0.18 -9.16 -3.76
N GLU A 222 -0.80 -7.98 -3.92
CA GLU A 222 -1.03 -7.04 -2.82
C GLU A 222 -1.99 -7.60 -1.77
N LEU A 223 -2.86 -8.56 -2.10
CA LEU A 223 -3.68 -9.26 -1.11
C LEU A 223 -2.99 -10.47 -0.49
N ASP A 224 -2.18 -11.18 -1.26
CA ASP A 224 -1.39 -12.33 -0.80
C ASP A 224 -0.03 -12.34 -1.50
N GLU A 225 0.97 -11.82 -0.77
CA GLU A 225 2.34 -11.70 -1.26
C GLU A 225 3.03 -13.05 -1.48
N HIS A 226 2.46 -14.15 -0.96
CA HIS A 226 2.95 -15.52 -1.13
C HIS A 226 2.20 -16.26 -2.24
N TYR A 227 1.30 -15.58 -2.98
CA TYR A 227 0.49 -16.22 -4.01
C TYR A 227 1.26 -16.44 -5.31
N ALA A 228 2.11 -17.48 -5.31
CA ALA A 228 3.02 -17.81 -6.40
C ALA A 228 2.36 -17.92 -7.80
N GLN A 229 1.10 -18.33 -7.87
CA GLN A 229 0.36 -18.40 -9.13
C GLN A 229 0.12 -17.02 -9.76
N ALA A 230 -0.15 -16.00 -8.93
CA ALA A 230 -0.35 -14.63 -9.42
C ALA A 230 0.95 -14.05 -9.98
N TYR A 231 2.10 -14.35 -9.38
CA TYR A 231 3.41 -13.99 -9.95
C TYR A 231 3.67 -14.66 -11.30
N SER A 232 3.41 -15.96 -11.44
CA SER A 232 3.59 -16.65 -12.73
C SER A 232 2.67 -16.10 -13.81
N ASN A 233 1.44 -15.75 -13.45
CA ASN A 233 0.48 -15.15 -14.37
C ASN A 233 0.84 -13.69 -14.73
N LEU A 234 1.38 -12.92 -13.77
CA LEU A 234 1.95 -11.60 -14.02
C LEU A 234 3.13 -11.67 -14.99
N ALA A 235 4.02 -12.64 -14.82
CA ALA A 235 5.17 -12.83 -15.70
C ALA A 235 4.72 -13.07 -17.15
N LEU A 236 3.78 -14.01 -17.33
CA LEU A 236 3.23 -14.33 -18.64
C LEU A 236 2.56 -13.13 -19.32
N ALA A 237 1.80 -12.33 -18.57
CA ALA A 237 1.16 -11.12 -19.09
C ALA A 237 2.19 -10.04 -19.45
N ALA A 238 3.20 -9.82 -18.59
CA ALA A 238 4.28 -8.87 -18.83
C ALA A 238 5.12 -9.25 -20.05
N HIS A 239 5.41 -10.54 -20.23
CA HIS A 239 6.09 -11.05 -21.42
C HIS A 239 5.29 -10.76 -22.69
N LYS A 240 3.97 -11.01 -22.69
CA LYS A 240 3.10 -10.66 -23.82
C LYS A 240 3.00 -9.16 -24.10
N ASP A 241 3.11 -8.34 -23.07
CA ASP A 241 3.16 -6.87 -23.18
C ASP A 241 4.56 -6.35 -23.60
N GLY A 242 5.56 -7.22 -23.75
CA GLY A 242 6.93 -6.86 -24.12
C GLY A 242 7.78 -6.33 -22.96
N ARG A 243 7.29 -6.39 -21.72
CA ARG A 243 7.99 -5.98 -20.49
C ARG A 243 8.88 -7.11 -19.99
N ILE A 244 9.94 -7.40 -20.73
CA ILE A 244 10.80 -8.57 -20.52
C ILE A 244 11.47 -8.59 -19.13
N GLY A 245 11.91 -7.42 -18.62
CA GLY A 245 12.51 -7.31 -17.30
C GLY A 245 11.52 -7.69 -16.18
N ASP A 246 10.33 -7.09 -16.22
CA ASP A 246 9.24 -7.36 -15.27
C ASP A 246 8.83 -8.83 -15.30
N ALA A 247 8.77 -9.44 -16.50
CA ALA A 247 8.42 -10.84 -16.67
C ALA A 247 9.43 -11.78 -15.99
N LEU A 248 10.72 -11.60 -16.27
CA LEU A 248 11.77 -12.42 -15.66
C LEU A 248 11.82 -12.29 -14.14
N GLU A 249 11.57 -11.09 -13.60
CA GLU A 249 11.53 -10.90 -12.16
C GLU A 249 10.30 -11.58 -11.54
N ALA A 250 9.12 -11.42 -12.14
CA ALA A 250 7.91 -12.09 -11.68
C ALA A 250 8.03 -13.62 -11.75
N ASP A 251 8.69 -14.19 -12.78
CA ASP A 251 8.97 -15.62 -12.87
C ASP A 251 9.86 -16.12 -11.71
N ARG A 252 10.91 -15.36 -11.36
CA ARG A 252 11.78 -15.69 -10.22
C ARG A 252 11.00 -15.71 -8.90
N GLN A 253 10.15 -14.71 -8.69
CA GLN A 253 9.29 -14.66 -7.50
C GLN A 253 8.31 -15.82 -7.47
N ALA A 254 7.70 -16.17 -8.62
CA ALA A 254 6.82 -17.34 -8.74
C ALA A 254 7.55 -18.63 -8.34
N ILE A 255 8.79 -18.81 -8.78
CA ILE A 255 9.62 -19.98 -8.45
C ILE A 255 9.94 -20.02 -6.95
N ALA A 256 10.37 -18.89 -6.38
CA ALA A 256 10.77 -18.79 -4.98
C ALA A 256 9.60 -19.05 -4.02
N LEU A 257 8.40 -18.55 -4.35
CA LEU A 257 7.22 -18.64 -3.49
C LEU A 257 6.40 -19.91 -3.71
N ALA A 258 6.71 -20.72 -4.73
CA ALA A 258 5.93 -21.91 -5.08
C ALA A 258 5.96 -23.00 -3.99
N HIS A 259 4.80 -23.22 -3.36
CA HIS A 259 4.61 -24.22 -2.32
C HIS A 259 3.30 -25.01 -2.51
N GLY A 260 3.16 -26.14 -1.81
CA GLY A 260 1.97 -26.98 -1.86
C GLY A 260 1.77 -27.77 -3.17
N PRO A 261 0.56 -28.32 -3.41
CA PRO A 261 0.29 -29.22 -4.52
C PRO A 261 0.46 -28.62 -5.92
N SER A 262 0.32 -27.29 -6.06
CA SER A 262 0.49 -26.59 -7.33
C SER A 262 1.94 -26.19 -7.63
N ALA A 263 2.86 -26.33 -6.66
CA ALA A 263 4.22 -25.80 -6.74
C ALA A 263 4.99 -26.25 -7.99
N ALA A 264 4.90 -27.55 -8.32
CA ALA A 264 5.53 -28.11 -9.51
C ALA A 264 4.97 -27.49 -10.80
N SER A 265 3.66 -27.23 -10.86
CA SER A 265 3.05 -26.59 -12.03
C SER A 265 3.42 -25.11 -12.14
N VAL A 266 3.47 -24.38 -11.02
CA VAL A 266 3.91 -22.97 -11.00
C VAL A 266 5.35 -22.84 -11.47
N ARG A 267 6.27 -23.64 -10.89
CA ARG A 267 7.68 -23.64 -11.31
C ARG A 267 7.86 -24.05 -12.77
N ALA A 268 7.15 -25.09 -13.22
CA ALA A 268 7.20 -25.52 -14.61
C ALA A 268 6.78 -24.41 -15.58
N SER A 269 5.69 -23.70 -15.28
CA SER A 269 5.21 -22.57 -16.08
C SER A 269 6.20 -21.42 -16.10
N ALA A 270 6.76 -21.02 -14.95
CA ALA A 270 7.72 -19.93 -14.85
C ALA A 270 9.03 -20.25 -15.60
N TYR A 271 9.61 -21.44 -15.41
CA TYR A 271 10.79 -21.86 -16.17
C TYR A 271 10.50 -21.92 -17.67
N TYR A 272 9.32 -22.37 -18.07
CA TYR A 272 8.95 -22.41 -19.48
C TYR A 272 8.84 -21.00 -20.09
N ASP A 273 8.28 -20.03 -19.36
CA ASP A 273 8.19 -18.66 -19.86
C ASP A 273 9.55 -17.97 -19.94
N MET A 274 10.41 -18.12 -18.93
CA MET A 274 11.82 -17.70 -18.99
C MET A 274 12.55 -18.32 -20.20
N GLY A 275 12.30 -19.61 -20.48
CA GLY A 275 12.86 -20.30 -21.64
C GLY A 275 12.42 -19.66 -22.97
N ARG A 276 11.13 -19.31 -23.10
CA ARG A 276 10.61 -18.59 -24.27
C ARG A 276 11.22 -17.20 -24.42
N ILE A 277 11.34 -16.45 -23.32
CA ILE A 277 12.00 -15.14 -23.32
C ILE A 277 13.44 -15.25 -23.85
N TYR A 278 14.22 -16.23 -23.36
CA TYR A 278 15.58 -16.45 -23.84
C TYR A 278 15.64 -16.93 -25.28
N GLU A 279 14.69 -17.77 -25.71
CA GLU A 279 14.60 -18.22 -27.09
C GLU A 279 14.33 -17.06 -28.04
N GLU A 280 13.35 -16.21 -27.72
CA GLU A 280 12.99 -15.03 -28.50
C GLU A 280 14.16 -14.02 -28.59
N ALA A 281 15.03 -14.00 -27.57
CA ALA A 281 16.27 -13.23 -27.55
C ALA A 281 17.49 -13.91 -28.22
N GLY A 282 17.33 -15.11 -28.79
CA GLY A 282 18.40 -15.89 -29.43
C GLY A 282 19.44 -16.46 -28.45
N GLN A 283 19.13 -16.50 -27.16
CA GLN A 283 20.01 -17.04 -26.11
C GLN A 283 19.77 -18.55 -25.92
N TRP A 284 20.06 -19.33 -26.96
CA TRP A 284 19.68 -20.76 -27.06
C TRP A 284 20.13 -21.62 -25.89
N SER A 285 21.36 -21.44 -25.39
CA SER A 285 21.87 -22.21 -24.24
C SER A 285 21.06 -21.94 -22.97
N LYS A 286 20.66 -20.69 -22.72
CA LYS A 286 19.83 -20.35 -21.57
C LYS A 286 18.40 -20.85 -21.73
N ALA A 287 17.84 -20.72 -22.94
CA ALA A 287 16.53 -21.26 -23.26
C ALA A 287 16.47 -22.78 -23.00
N LEU A 288 17.49 -23.52 -23.48
CA LEU A 288 17.62 -24.95 -23.24
C LEU A 288 17.64 -25.29 -21.74
N GLU A 289 18.46 -24.57 -20.97
CA GLU A 289 18.54 -24.76 -19.51
C GLU A 289 17.17 -24.56 -18.84
N GLN A 290 16.45 -23.49 -19.18
CA GLN A 290 15.15 -23.22 -18.56
C GLN A 290 14.09 -24.25 -18.99
N TYR A 291 14.07 -24.69 -20.25
CA TYR A 291 13.15 -25.75 -20.67
C TYR A 291 13.43 -27.09 -20.01
N GLN A 292 14.69 -27.43 -19.78
CA GLN A 292 15.08 -28.61 -19.00
C GLN A 292 14.55 -28.51 -17.56
N ARG A 293 14.74 -27.36 -16.90
CA ARG A 293 14.18 -27.11 -15.56
C ARG A 293 12.65 -27.20 -15.55
N ALA A 294 11.95 -26.69 -16.56
CA ALA A 294 10.49 -26.83 -16.66
C ALA A 294 10.06 -28.31 -16.69
N ARG A 295 10.77 -29.13 -17.49
CA ARG A 295 10.52 -30.58 -17.59
C ARG A 295 10.83 -31.34 -16.30
N GLU A 296 11.87 -30.96 -15.57
CA GLU A 296 12.20 -31.55 -14.26
C GLU A 296 11.08 -31.33 -13.24
N GLN A 297 10.35 -30.22 -13.33
CA GLN A 297 9.22 -29.94 -12.45
C GLN A 297 7.96 -30.72 -12.86
N LYS A 298 7.67 -30.81 -14.16
CA LYS A 298 6.47 -31.46 -14.67
C LYS A 298 6.68 -31.98 -16.09
N LEU A 299 6.29 -33.23 -16.32
CA LEU A 299 6.32 -33.80 -17.66
C LEU A 299 5.23 -33.16 -18.54
N ASN A 300 5.63 -32.62 -19.69
CA ASN A 300 4.73 -32.07 -20.70
C ASN A 300 5.42 -32.12 -22.08
N PRO A 301 4.77 -32.66 -23.13
CA PRO A 301 5.34 -32.72 -24.48
C PRO A 301 5.79 -31.36 -25.04
N VAL A 302 5.17 -30.26 -24.60
CA VAL A 302 5.56 -28.90 -24.99
C VAL A 302 7.01 -28.60 -24.59
N TYR A 303 7.45 -29.08 -23.42
CA TYR A 303 8.81 -28.87 -22.94
C TYR A 303 9.80 -29.72 -23.73
N ASP A 304 9.46 -30.97 -24.05
CA ASP A 304 10.31 -31.84 -24.87
C ASP A 304 10.53 -31.25 -26.27
N ASN A 305 9.46 -30.77 -26.90
CA ASN A 305 9.54 -30.11 -28.21
C ASN A 305 10.41 -28.84 -28.16
N ALA A 306 10.32 -28.07 -27.08
CA ALA A 306 11.14 -26.89 -26.88
C ALA A 306 12.63 -27.25 -26.68
N ILE A 307 12.93 -28.27 -25.88
CA ILE A 307 14.28 -28.78 -25.65
C ILE A 307 14.90 -29.28 -26.97
N GLU A 308 14.17 -30.07 -27.75
CA GLU A 308 14.66 -30.56 -29.04
C GLU A 308 14.90 -29.43 -30.04
N ARG A 309 14.02 -28.42 -30.05
CA ARG A 309 14.24 -27.22 -30.88
C ARG A 309 15.53 -26.50 -30.48
N MET A 310 15.81 -26.34 -29.18
CA MET A 310 17.02 -25.66 -28.71
C MET A 310 18.31 -26.45 -28.95
N LYS A 311 18.28 -27.79 -28.94
CA LYS A 311 19.44 -28.62 -29.28
C LYS A 311 19.87 -28.51 -30.75
N ASN A 312 18.95 -28.10 -31.62
CA ASN A 312 19.17 -28.01 -33.07
C ASN A 312 19.48 -26.57 -33.54
N ARG A 313 19.72 -25.63 -32.62
CA ARG A 313 20.10 -24.23 -32.89
C ARG A 313 21.57 -24.01 -32.62
#